data_AF-A0AAV0WAZ0-F1
#
_entry.id   AF-A0AAV0WAZ0-F1
#
_cell.length_a   1.000
_cell.length_b   1.000
_cell.length_c   1.000
_cell.angle_alpha   90.00
_cell.angle_beta   90.00
_cell.angle_gamma   90.00
#
_symmetry.space_group_name_H-M   'P 1'
#
loop_
_entity.id
_entity.type
_entity.pdbx_description
1 polymer ?
#
loop_
_entity_poly.entity_id
_entity_poly.type
_entity_poly.pdbx_seq_one_letter_code
_entity_poly.pdbx_strand_id
1 'polypeptide(L)'
;MIIKFIMSATIPFSIVENEDFKELINFGFPNKNLLSRPTLMKKINQMSEVLVDNLKKEMDSIQHITTTVDCWSIFKKSYIGITGSWIDPSILFSE
;
A
#
# COMPACT_ATOMS: atom_id res chain seq x y z
N MET A 1 -3.64 1.57 -13.69
CA MET A 1 -2.76 2.76 -13.69
C MET A 1 -3.08 3.72 -12.56
N ILE A 2 -4.33 4.21 -12.40
CA ILE A 2 -4.67 5.18 -11.34
C ILE A 2 -4.33 4.69 -9.92
N ILE A 3 -4.67 3.45 -9.57
CA ILE A 3 -4.32 2.90 -8.24
C ILE A 3 -2.80 2.91 -8.03
N LYS A 4 -2.02 2.48 -9.02
CA LYS A 4 -0.55 2.48 -8.96
C LYS A 4 0.01 3.89 -8.81
N PHE A 5 -0.51 4.86 -9.57
CA PHE A 5 -0.15 6.28 -9.44
C PHE A 5 -0.41 6.82 -8.02
N ILE A 6 -1.62 6.57 -7.50
CA ILE A 6 -2.01 7.00 -6.16
C ILE A 6 -1.08 6.42 -5.09
N MET A 7 -0.76 5.12 -5.18
CA MET A 7 0.13 4.45 -4.25
C MET A 7 1.59 4.93 -4.37
N SER A 8 2.13 5.02 -5.60
CA SER A 8 3.54 5.37 -5.81
C SER A 8 3.86 6.82 -5.46
N ALA A 9 2.90 7.72 -5.62
CA ALA A 9 3.06 9.14 -5.33
C ALA A 9 2.43 9.55 -3.98
N THR A 10 1.95 8.59 -3.18
CA THR A 10 1.34 8.83 -1.86
C THR A 10 0.23 9.89 -1.90
N ILE A 11 -0.60 9.83 -2.94
CA ILE A 11 -1.68 10.79 -3.15
C ILE A 11 -2.89 10.42 -2.27
N PRO A 12 -3.59 11.39 -1.67
CA PRO A 12 -4.82 11.11 -0.93
C PRO A 12 -5.86 10.39 -1.79
N PHE A 13 -6.52 9.37 -1.23
CA PHE A 13 -7.54 8.60 -1.95
C PHE A 13 -8.73 9.44 -2.42
N SER A 14 -8.97 10.61 -1.81
CA SER A 14 -9.98 11.57 -2.24
C SER A 14 -9.68 12.23 -3.59
N ILE A 15 -8.48 12.04 -4.17
CA ILE A 15 -8.16 12.59 -5.50
C ILE A 15 -9.15 12.15 -6.57
N VAL A 16 -9.72 10.94 -6.45
CA VAL A 16 -10.72 10.44 -7.41
C VAL A 16 -12.07 11.15 -7.32
N GLU A 17 -12.26 11.97 -6.28
CA GLU A 17 -13.46 12.78 -6.05
C GLU A 17 -13.26 14.23 -6.51
N ASN A 18 -12.02 14.66 -6.79
CA ASN A 18 -11.70 16.00 -7.27
C ASN A 18 -12.18 16.21 -8.72
N GLU A 19 -12.86 17.34 -8.98
CA GLU A 19 -13.48 17.61 -10.27
C GLU A 19 -12.45 17.88 -11.38
N ASP A 20 -11.40 18.66 -11.11
CA ASP A 20 -10.33 18.93 -12.10
C ASP A 20 -9.61 17.63 -12.50
N PHE A 21 -9.41 16.72 -11.55
CA PHE A 21 -8.84 15.41 -11.81
C PHE A 21 -9.78 14.55 -12.65
N LYS A 22 -11.10 14.57 -12.38
CA LYS A 22 -12.08 13.88 -13.24
C LYS A 22 -12.07 14.43 -14.66
N GLU A 23 -12.02 15.75 -14.80
CA GLU A 23 -11.94 16.41 -16.11
C GLU A 23 -10.68 16.01 -16.86
N LEU A 24 -9.51 16.04 -16.20
CA LEU A 24 -8.24 15.62 -16.78
C LEU A 24 -8.28 14.15 -17.26
N ILE A 25 -8.82 13.25 -16.42
CA ILE A 25 -8.94 11.84 -16.78
C ILE A 25 -9.93 11.66 -17.93
N ASN A 26 -11.05 12.39 -17.95
CA ASN A 26 -12.03 12.33 -19.03
C ASN A 26 -11.45 12.88 -20.34
N PHE A 27 -10.64 13.94 -20.29
CA PHE A 27 -9.95 14.48 -21.45
C PHE A 27 -8.96 13.47 -22.06
N GLY A 28 -8.14 12.82 -21.21
CA GLY A 28 -7.19 11.80 -21.67
C GLY A 28 -7.83 10.46 -22.04
N PHE A 29 -8.97 10.12 -21.44
CA PHE A 29 -9.63 8.81 -21.56
C PHE A 29 -11.17 8.94 -21.60
N PRO A 30 -11.75 9.54 -22.65
CA PRO A 30 -13.17 9.93 -22.71
C PRO A 30 -14.17 8.78 -22.59
N ASN A 31 -13.75 7.54 -22.87
CA ASN A 31 -14.60 6.34 -22.78
C ASN A 31 -14.38 5.55 -21.48
N LYS A 32 -13.70 6.12 -20.49
CA LYS A 32 -13.37 5.45 -19.22
C LYS A 32 -13.89 6.27 -18.05
N ASN A 33 -14.74 5.65 -17.26
CA ASN A 33 -15.18 6.24 -15.99
C ASN A 33 -14.08 6.11 -14.94
N LEU A 34 -13.80 7.22 -14.27
CA LEU A 34 -12.96 7.22 -13.08
C LEU A 34 -13.64 6.39 -11.98
N LEU A 35 -12.84 5.55 -11.32
CA LEU A 35 -13.32 4.72 -10.22
C LEU A 35 -13.73 5.58 -9.01
N SER A 36 -14.84 5.24 -8.38
CA SER A 36 -15.28 5.88 -7.14
C SER A 36 -14.33 5.55 -5.97
N ARG A 37 -14.29 6.42 -4.96
CA ARG A 37 -13.48 6.19 -3.75
C ARG A 37 -13.78 4.87 -3.04
N PRO A 38 -15.04 4.42 -2.86
CA PRO A 38 -15.31 3.10 -2.30
C PRO A 38 -14.71 1.96 -3.14
N THR A 39 -14.76 2.09 -4.48
CA THR A 39 -14.16 1.11 -5.39
C THR A 39 -12.63 1.13 -5.31
N LEU A 40 -12.01 2.30 -5.17
CA LEU A 40 -10.57 2.46 -4.92
C LEU A 40 -10.15 1.69 -3.67
N MET A 41 -10.81 1.99 -2.55
CA MET A 41 -10.52 1.40 -1.26
C MET A 41 -10.69 -0.11 -1.27
N LYS A 42 -11.78 -0.62 -1.87
CA LYS A 42 -12.01 -2.06 -2.01
C LYS A 42 -10.85 -2.74 -2.76
N LYS A 43 -10.40 -2.16 -3.87
CA LYS A 43 -9.30 -2.73 -4.66
C LYS A 43 -7.97 -2.68 -3.91
N ILE A 44 -7.67 -1.59 -3.21
CA ILE A 44 -6.46 -1.48 -2.40
C ILE A 44 -6.46 -2.52 -1.28
N ASN A 45 -7.58 -2.72 -0.59
CA ASN A 45 -7.70 -3.73 0.45
C ASN A 45 -7.48 -5.14 -0.10
N GLN A 46 -8.09 -5.49 -1.23
CA GLN A 46 -7.87 -6.78 -1.89
C GLN A 46 -6.40 -6.98 -2.28
N MET A 47 -5.73 -5.95 -2.78
CA MET A 47 -4.29 -6.00 -3.07
C MET A 47 -3.47 -6.19 -1.79
N SER A 48 -3.84 -5.50 -0.71
CA SER A 48 -3.18 -5.63 0.59
C SER A 48 -3.32 -7.04 1.18
N GLU A 49 -4.50 -7.66 1.06
CA GLU A 49 -4.74 -9.03 1.52
C GLU A 49 -3.81 -10.02 0.79
N VAL A 50 -3.73 -9.92 -0.54
CA VAL A 50 -2.82 -10.74 -1.35
C VAL A 50 -1.36 -10.50 -0.97
N LEU A 51 -0.95 -9.25 -0.74
CA LEU A 51 0.41 -8.93 -0.31
C LEU A 51 0.74 -9.51 1.07
N VAL A 52 -0.19 -9.43 2.02
CA VAL A 52 -0.02 -10.01 3.36
C VAL A 52 0.11 -11.52 3.27
N ASP A 53 -0.70 -12.20 2.46
CA ASP A 53 -0.64 -13.65 2.31
C ASP A 53 0.66 -14.11 1.62
N ASN A 54 1.15 -13.35 0.65
CA ASN A 54 2.45 -13.62 0.02
C ASN A 54 3.59 -13.39 1.02
N LEU A 55 3.55 -12.29 1.77
CA LEU A 55 4.55 -11.99 2.78
C LEU A 55 4.62 -13.08 3.87
N LYS A 56 3.47 -13.59 4.33
CA LYS A 56 3.45 -14.72 5.28
C LYS A 56 4.18 -15.95 4.74
N LYS A 57 3.92 -16.30 3.48
CA LYS A 57 4.59 -17.44 2.82
C LYS A 57 6.10 -17.22 2.66
N GLU A 58 6.52 -16.00 2.34
CA GLU A 58 7.94 -15.66 2.30
C GLU A 58 8.57 -15.79 3.69
N MET A 59 7.87 -15.28 4.71
CA MET A 59 8.32 -15.31 6.10
C MET A 59 8.38 -16.72 6.71
N ASP A 60 7.62 -17.69 6.21
CA ASP A 60 7.71 -19.10 6.65
C ASP A 60 9.12 -19.68 6.47
N SER A 61 9.89 -19.16 5.50
CA SER A 61 11.28 -19.57 5.25
C SER A 61 12.33 -18.79 6.05
N ILE A 62 11.94 -17.74 6.76
CA ILE A 62 12.85 -16.83 7.43
C ILE A 62 13.13 -17.30 8.87
N GLN A 63 14.39 -17.62 9.15
CA GLN A 63 14.81 -18.12 10.47
C GLN A 63 14.88 -17.02 11.54
N HIS A 64 15.23 -15.80 11.14
CA HIS A 64 15.48 -14.69 12.06
C HIS A 64 14.81 -13.41 11.57
N ILE A 65 14.01 -12.81 12.44
CA ILE A 65 13.35 -11.53 12.21
C ILE A 65 13.71 -10.60 13.37
N THR A 66 14.12 -9.38 13.04
CA THR A 66 14.29 -8.29 14.00
C THR A 66 13.08 -7.39 13.95
N THR A 67 12.47 -7.10 15.09
CA THR A 67 11.35 -6.15 15.18
C THR A 67 11.80 -4.88 15.87
N THR A 68 11.56 -3.72 15.25
CA THR A 68 11.64 -2.43 15.92
C THR A 68 10.23 -1.93 16.22
N VAL A 69 10.05 -1.38 17.42
CA VAL A 69 8.77 -0.85 17.87
C VAL A 69 8.94 0.64 18.11
N ASP A 70 8.15 1.44 17.41
CA ASP A 70 8.02 2.88 17.62
C ASP A 70 6.69 3.17 18.32
N CYS A 71 6.74 3.82 19.47
CA CYS A 71 5.58 4.14 20.29
C CYS A 71 5.49 5.65 20.46
N TRP A 72 4.40 6.25 20.02
CA TRP A 72 4.18 7.70 20.16
C TRP A 72 2.75 8.00 20.59
N SER A 73 2.51 9.22 21.07
CA SER A 73 1.18 9.69 21.43
C SER A 73 0.97 11.10 20.91
N ILE A 74 -0.24 11.38 20.41
CA ILE A 74 -0.67 12.71 19.96
C ILE A 74 -2.14 12.90 20.34
N PHE A 75 -2.48 14.03 20.96
CA PHE A 75 -3.84 14.44 21.35
C PHE A 75 -4.77 13.30 21.82
N LYS A 76 -4.56 12.79 23.04
CA LYS A 76 -5.36 11.72 23.67
C LYS A 76 -5.39 10.39 22.89
N LYS A 77 -4.50 10.20 21.91
CA LYS A 77 -4.33 8.93 21.19
C LYS A 77 -2.90 8.45 21.34
N SER A 78 -2.75 7.15 21.50
CA SER A 78 -1.47 6.43 21.52
C SER A 78 -1.40 5.52 20.31
N TYR A 79 -0.21 5.40 19.75
CA TYR A 79 0.07 4.65 18.54
C TYR A 79 1.27 3.75 18.77
N ILE A 80 1.24 2.59 18.11
CA ILE A 80 2.34 1.64 18.05
C ILE A 80 2.58 1.29 16.59
N GLY A 81 3.80 1.54 16.13
CA GLY A 81 4.32 1.10 14.84
C GLY A 81 5.29 -0.05 15.09
N ILE A 82 5.11 -1.17 14.40
CA ILE A 82 6.01 -2.31 14.46
C ILE A 82 6.58 -2.52 13.05
N THR A 83 7.91 -2.49 12.93
CA THR A 83 8.61 -2.77 11.69
C THR A 83 9.41 -4.05 11.86
N GLY A 84 9.13 -5.04 11.01
CA GLY A 84 9.92 -6.28 10.92
C GLY A 84 10.96 -6.17 9.83
N SER A 85 12.20 -6.52 10.14
CA SER A 85 13.32 -6.55 9.21
C SER A 85 13.97 -7.93 9.25
N TRP A 86 14.27 -8.48 8.07
CA TRP A 86 14.96 -9.76 7.91
C TRP A 86 15.95 -9.70 6.75
N ILE A 87 16.84 -10.68 6.68
CA ILE A 87 17.73 -10.88 5.54
C ILE A 87 17.09 -11.92 4.63
N ASP A 88 17.00 -11.62 3.34
CA ASP A 88 16.56 -12.59 2.34
C ASP A 88 17.64 -13.68 2.18
N PRO A 89 17.33 -14.96 2.46
CA PRO A 89 18.30 -16.05 2.35
C PRO A 89 18.90 -16.18 0.94
N SER A 90 18.17 -15.81 -0.11
CA SER A 90 18.66 -15.89 -1.49
C SER A 90 19.91 -15.03 -1.74
N ILE A 91 20.07 -13.95 -0.97
CA ILE A 91 21.24 -13.05 -1.04
C ILE A 91 22.49 -13.72 -0.43
N LEU A 92 22.33 -14.69 0.47
CA LEU A 92 23.45 -15.34 1.17
C LEU A 92 24.04 -16.53 0.39
N PHE A 93 23.30 -17.10 -0.57
CA PHE A 93 23.69 -18.32 -1.30
C PHE A 93 23.94 -18.11 -2.79
N SER A 94 24.04 -16.85 -3.25
CA SER A 94 24.46 -16.54 -4.62
C SER A 94 26.00 -16.61 -4.74
N GLU A 95 26.53 -17.82 -4.94
CA GLU A 95 27.87 -18.08 -5.51
C GLU A 95 27.75 -18.70 -6.90
#